data_AF-A0A968HAX8-F1
#
_entry.id   AF-A0A968HAX8-F1
#
_cell.length_a   1.000
_cell.length_b   1.000
_cell.length_c   1.000
_cell.angle_alpha   90.00
_cell.angle_beta   90.00
_cell.angle_gamma   90.00
#
_symmetry.space_group_name_H-M   'P 1'
#
loop_
_entity.id
_entity.type
_entity.pdbx_description
1 polymer ?
#
loop_
_entity_poly.entity_id
_entity_poly.type
_entity_poly.pdbx_seq_one_letter_code
_entity_poly.pdbx_strand_id
1 'polypeptide(L)'
;MRFRRRPECSMDNIIFSFSVESLTGEKLLLFASDVTGDSFTGLPLEGNAVCTVPRFPLIPGMYRVTVWARRNQEFLDWISPAAEIRVMEGDFFGTGRQKKAKFGPFLAAHSWAVESDRN
;
A
#
# COMPACT_ATOMS: atom_id res chain seq x y z
N MET A 1 4.10 9.95 3.00
CA MET A 1 3.88 11.02 2.01
C MET A 1 3.95 12.37 2.71
N ARG A 2 4.90 13.23 2.36
CA ARG A 2 4.92 14.62 2.85
C ARG A 2 3.86 15.42 2.11
N PHE A 3 3.10 16.25 2.82
CA PHE A 3 2.11 17.13 2.22
C PHE A 3 2.27 18.57 2.72
N ARG A 4 1.84 19.51 1.89
CA ARG A 4 1.62 20.92 2.24
C ARG A 4 0.25 21.31 1.69
N ARG A 5 -0.68 21.71 2.56
CA ARG A 5 -2.01 22.15 2.11
C ARG A 5 -1.98 23.63 1.72
N ARG A 6 -2.91 24.04 0.86
CA ARG A 6 -3.18 25.46 0.62
C ARG A 6 -4.04 26.02 1.77
N PRO A 7 -3.78 27.25 2.26
CA PRO A 7 -4.53 27.83 3.38
C PRO A 7 -6.05 27.88 3.14
N GLU A 8 -6.44 28.15 1.89
CA GLU A 8 -7.82 28.32 1.40
C GLU A 8 -8.64 27.02 1.36
N CYS A 9 -8.02 25.85 1.55
CA CYS A 9 -8.66 24.55 1.32
C CYS A 9 -9.28 24.02 2.62
N SER A 10 -10.61 23.74 2.62
CA SER A 10 -11.26 22.97 3.70
C SER A 10 -10.69 21.55 3.71
N MET A 11 -10.23 21.14 4.89
CA MET A 11 -9.54 19.87 5.13
C MET A 11 -10.42 18.94 5.95
N ASP A 12 -11.64 18.71 5.49
CA ASP A 12 -12.58 17.78 6.10
C ASP A 12 -12.66 16.52 5.24
N ASN A 13 -12.66 15.34 5.86
CA ASN A 13 -12.76 14.05 5.18
C ASN A 13 -11.67 13.82 4.10
N ILE A 14 -10.42 14.10 4.47
CA ILE A 14 -9.26 13.87 3.60
C ILE A 14 -8.84 12.41 3.67
N ILE A 15 -8.73 11.79 2.51
CA ILE A 15 -8.27 10.42 2.34
C ILE A 15 -6.89 10.45 1.68
N PHE A 16 -5.95 9.76 2.29
CA PHE A 16 -4.61 9.54 1.74
C PHE A 16 -4.50 8.14 1.18
N SER A 17 -3.87 8.01 0.02
CA SER A 17 -3.75 6.72 -0.65
C SER A 17 -2.47 6.61 -1.45
N PHE A 18 -2.03 5.37 -1.64
CA PHE A 18 -1.04 5.02 -2.64
C PHE A 18 -1.32 3.65 -3.25
N SER A 19 -0.90 3.45 -4.48
CA SER A 19 -0.88 2.15 -5.14
C SER A 19 0.54 1.69 -5.41
N VAL A 20 0.71 0.38 -5.45
CA VAL A 20 1.92 -0.28 -5.94
C VAL A 20 1.57 -1.01 -7.21
N GLU A 21 2.41 -0.84 -8.23
CA GLU A 21 2.10 -1.17 -9.61
C GLU A 21 3.25 -1.94 -10.24
N SER A 22 2.94 -2.81 -11.20
CA SER A 22 3.97 -3.42 -12.04
C SER A 22 4.64 -2.36 -12.92
N LEU A 23 5.81 -2.68 -13.50
CA LEU A 23 6.48 -1.80 -14.46
C LEU A 23 5.65 -1.59 -15.75
N THR A 24 4.70 -2.46 -16.05
CA THR A 24 3.77 -2.34 -17.18
C THR A 24 2.50 -1.55 -16.82
N GLY A 25 2.35 -1.09 -15.57
CA GLY A 25 1.26 -0.22 -15.12
C GLY A 25 0.05 -0.96 -14.54
N GLU A 26 0.12 -2.26 -14.35
CA GLU A 26 -0.93 -3.02 -13.66
C GLU A 26 -0.98 -2.60 -12.18
N LYS A 27 -2.16 -2.24 -11.68
CA LYS A 27 -2.34 -1.91 -10.26
C LYS A 27 -2.36 -3.22 -9.46
N LEU A 28 -1.35 -3.42 -8.60
CA LEU A 28 -1.18 -4.65 -7.83
C LEU A 28 -1.71 -4.52 -6.40
N LEU A 29 -1.40 -3.42 -5.73
CA LEU A 29 -1.84 -3.16 -4.36
C LEU A 29 -2.42 -1.75 -4.26
N LEU A 30 -3.45 -1.62 -3.43
CA LEU A 30 -4.03 -0.35 -3.01
C LEU A 30 -3.91 -0.23 -1.49
N PHE A 31 -3.40 0.91 -1.05
CA PHE A 31 -3.38 1.31 0.35
C PHE A 31 -4.11 2.63 0.44
N ALA A 32 -5.29 2.64 1.05
CA ALA A 32 -6.13 3.82 1.16
C ALA A 32 -6.68 3.90 2.58
N SER A 33 -6.59 5.09 3.19
CA SER A 33 -6.97 5.26 4.59
C SER A 33 -8.46 4.98 4.84
N ASP A 34 -9.33 5.24 3.87
CA ASP A 34 -10.76 4.94 3.99
C ASP A 34 -11.06 3.43 4.04
N VAL A 35 -10.22 2.59 3.43
CA VAL A 35 -10.35 1.13 3.52
C VAL A 35 -10.05 0.63 4.94
N THR A 36 -9.24 1.35 5.72
CA THR A 36 -9.01 1.07 7.15
C THR A 36 -9.97 1.81 8.08
N GLY A 37 -10.94 2.57 7.53
CA GLY A 37 -11.89 3.39 8.29
C GLY A 37 -11.34 4.76 8.71
N ASP A 38 -10.13 5.12 8.26
CA ASP A 38 -9.46 6.36 8.61
C ASP A 38 -9.77 7.48 7.61
N SER A 39 -10.30 8.59 8.14
CA SER A 39 -10.44 9.85 7.44
C SER A 39 -9.87 10.98 8.29
N PHE A 40 -9.23 11.95 7.65
CA PHE A 40 -8.50 13.00 8.37
C PHE A 40 -9.20 14.34 8.22
N THR A 41 -9.36 15.03 9.36
CA THR A 41 -9.94 16.38 9.43
C THR A 41 -8.99 17.31 10.17
N GLY A 42 -8.98 18.61 9.82
CA GLY A 42 -8.19 19.61 10.53
C GLY A 42 -6.67 19.43 10.37
N LEU A 43 -6.23 18.97 9.19
CA LEU A 43 -4.82 18.71 8.91
C LEU A 43 -3.95 19.99 9.08
N PRO A 44 -2.71 19.85 9.61
CA PRO A 44 -1.77 20.96 9.72
C PRO A 44 -1.39 21.54 8.35
N LEU A 45 -0.76 22.72 8.32
CA LEU A 45 -0.32 23.35 7.07
C LEU A 45 0.68 22.46 6.29
N GLU A 46 1.58 21.81 7.03
CA GLU A 46 2.53 20.82 6.52
C GLU A 46 2.55 19.60 7.44
N GLY A 47 2.79 18.42 6.87
CA GLY A 47 2.88 17.19 7.64
C GLY A 47 3.29 15.98 6.82
N ASN A 48 3.24 14.81 7.46
CA ASN A 48 3.48 13.52 6.83
C ASN A 48 2.27 12.61 7.07
N ALA A 49 1.67 12.10 6.00
CA ALA A 49 0.76 10.96 6.06
C ALA A 49 1.60 9.67 6.04
N VAL A 50 1.46 8.84 7.08
CA VAL A 50 2.26 7.62 7.28
C VAL A 50 1.33 6.41 7.27
N CYS A 51 1.63 5.47 6.38
CA CYS A 51 0.97 4.16 6.33
C CYS A 51 2.02 3.11 6.69
N THR A 52 1.71 2.24 7.64
CA THR A 52 2.60 1.15 8.08
C THR A 52 2.06 -0.17 7.56
N VAL A 53 2.85 -0.87 6.75
CA VAL A 53 2.51 -2.19 6.21
C VAL A 53 3.39 -3.23 6.90
N PRO A 54 2.86 -4.03 7.85
CA PRO A 54 3.69 -4.87 8.73
C PRO A 54 4.37 -6.02 7.97
N ARG A 55 3.72 -6.57 6.95
CA ARG A 55 4.29 -7.57 6.03
C ARG A 55 3.93 -7.19 4.61
N PHE A 56 4.92 -6.82 3.82
CA PHE A 56 4.70 -6.36 2.46
C PHE A 56 4.42 -7.57 1.54
N PRO A 57 3.22 -7.68 0.93
CA PRO A 57 2.76 -8.92 0.31
C PRO A 57 3.22 -9.06 -1.15
N LEU A 58 4.43 -8.57 -1.47
CA LEU A 58 5.03 -8.70 -2.80
C LEU A 58 6.31 -9.53 -2.74
N ILE A 59 6.54 -10.30 -3.79
CA ILE A 59 7.82 -10.98 -4.02
C ILE A 59 8.92 -9.97 -4.39
N PRO A 60 10.20 -10.39 -4.38
CA PRO A 60 11.29 -9.53 -4.82
C PRO A 60 11.13 -9.09 -6.28
N GLY A 61 11.33 -7.79 -6.54
CA GLY A 61 11.07 -7.21 -7.85
C GLY A 61 11.12 -5.68 -7.87
N MET A 62 10.96 -5.11 -9.07
CA MET A 62 10.82 -3.66 -9.29
C MET A 62 9.37 -3.29 -9.49
N TYR A 63 8.93 -2.24 -8.81
CA TYR A 63 7.54 -1.76 -8.82
C TYR A 63 7.50 -0.24 -8.86
N ARG A 64 6.37 0.31 -9.28
CA ARG A 64 6.08 1.75 -9.26
C ARG A 64 5.09 2.08 -8.16
N VAL A 65 5.24 3.25 -7.56
CA VAL A 65 4.32 3.78 -6.56
C VAL A 65 3.66 5.03 -7.09
N THR A 66 2.34 5.09 -7.00
CA THR A 66 1.53 6.27 -7.27
C THR A 66 0.89 6.70 -5.97
N VAL A 67 0.87 8.01 -5.68
CA VAL A 67 0.26 8.54 -4.45
C VAL A 67 -0.78 9.59 -4.80
N TRP A 68 -1.83 9.68 -3.99
CA TRP A 68 -2.83 10.74 -4.13
C TRP A 68 -3.48 11.07 -2.79
N ALA A 69 -4.06 12.26 -2.76
CA ALA A 69 -4.98 12.68 -1.72
C ALA A 69 -6.30 13.06 -2.36
N ARG A 70 -7.41 12.71 -1.72
CA ARG A 70 -8.75 13.11 -2.17
C ARG A 70 -9.60 13.61 -1.02
N ARG A 71 -10.55 14.46 -1.34
CA ARG A 71 -11.65 14.86 -0.46
C ARG A 71 -12.93 14.39 -1.09
N ASN A 72 -13.69 13.53 -0.41
CA ASN A 72 -14.84 12.87 -1.01
C ASN A 72 -14.45 12.23 -2.36
N GLN A 73 -15.10 12.60 -3.47
CA GLN A 73 -14.80 12.08 -4.81
C GLN A 73 -13.79 12.93 -5.60
N GLU A 74 -13.26 14.01 -5.03
CA GLU A 74 -12.39 14.97 -5.71
C GLU A 74 -10.93 14.73 -5.35
N PHE A 75 -10.07 14.51 -6.35
CA PHE A 75 -8.62 14.46 -6.14
C PHE A 75 -8.06 15.85 -5.87
N LEU A 76 -7.36 15.98 -4.75
CA LEU A 76 -6.66 17.21 -4.37
C LEU A 76 -5.27 17.26 -4.99
N ASP A 77 -4.60 16.10 -5.05
CA ASP A 77 -3.30 15.93 -5.68
C ASP A 77 -3.15 14.47 -6.11
N TRP A 78 -2.41 14.24 -7.20
CA TRP A 78 -2.18 12.91 -7.78
C TRP A 78 -0.82 12.88 -8.48
N ILE A 79 0.09 12.02 -8.01
CA ILE A 79 1.46 11.93 -8.50
C ILE A 79 1.73 10.51 -8.99
N SER A 80 1.97 10.36 -10.30
CA SER A 80 2.09 9.06 -10.98
C SER A 80 3.20 9.06 -12.05
N PRO A 81 4.26 8.23 -11.90
CA PRO A 81 4.68 7.58 -10.66
C PRO A 81 5.29 8.61 -9.70
N ALA A 82 5.05 8.44 -8.40
CA ALA A 82 5.73 9.19 -7.36
C ALA A 82 7.12 8.63 -7.03
N ALA A 83 7.32 7.31 -7.20
CA ALA A 83 8.61 6.65 -6.99
C ALA A 83 8.67 5.28 -7.71
N GLU A 84 9.89 4.76 -7.88
CA GLU A 84 10.14 3.35 -8.13
C GLU A 84 10.72 2.71 -6.87
N ILE A 85 10.25 1.50 -6.54
CA ILE A 85 10.70 0.74 -5.37
C ILE A 85 11.24 -0.62 -5.80
N ARG A 86 12.29 -1.07 -5.10
CA ARG A 86 12.80 -2.44 -5.21
C ARG A 86 12.38 -3.21 -3.96
N VAL A 87 11.58 -4.25 -4.14
CA VAL A 87 11.31 -5.22 -3.09
C VAL A 87 12.47 -6.20 -3.03
N MET A 88 13.08 -6.29 -1.86
CA MET A 88 14.19 -7.20 -1.59
C MET A 88 13.66 -8.55 -1.08
N GLU A 89 14.50 -9.57 -1.13
CA GLU A 89 14.22 -10.86 -0.50
C GLU A 89 13.95 -10.70 1.00
N GLY A 90 12.93 -11.39 1.49
CA GLY A 90 12.47 -11.30 2.87
C GLY A 90 11.72 -12.57 3.29
N ASP A 91 11.85 -12.92 4.56
CA ASP A 91 11.20 -14.11 5.13
C ASP A 91 9.76 -13.79 5.56
N PHE A 92 8.85 -13.69 4.58
CA PHE A 92 7.46 -13.31 4.79
C PHE A 92 6.72 -14.22 5.79
N PHE A 93 7.11 -15.50 5.88
CA PHE A 93 6.47 -16.51 6.75
C PHE A 93 7.26 -16.84 8.01
N GLY A 94 8.48 -16.29 8.20
CA GLY A 94 9.33 -16.64 9.34
C GLY A 94 9.90 -18.06 9.30
N THR A 95 10.06 -18.65 8.11
CA THR A 95 10.49 -20.06 7.91
C THR A 95 11.90 -20.19 7.34
N GLY A 96 12.55 -19.08 7.01
CA GLY A 96 13.79 -19.02 6.22
C GLY A 96 13.65 -19.44 4.75
N ARG A 97 12.44 -19.83 4.31
CA ARG A 97 12.20 -20.30 2.93
C ARG A 97 11.84 -19.15 2.01
N GLN A 98 12.55 -19.06 0.89
CA GLN A 98 12.28 -18.09 -0.17
C GLN A 98 11.36 -18.69 -1.24
N LYS A 99 10.42 -17.89 -1.75
CA LYS A 99 9.60 -18.28 -2.91
C LYS A 99 10.18 -17.68 -4.18
N LYS A 100 10.28 -18.51 -5.23
CA LYS A 100 10.66 -18.06 -6.58
C LYS A 100 9.45 -17.49 -7.30
N ALA A 101 9.67 -16.47 -8.14
CA ALA A 101 8.67 -15.64 -8.85
C ALA A 101 7.70 -16.35 -9.81
N LYS A 102 7.61 -17.68 -9.82
CA LYS A 102 6.91 -18.45 -10.85
C LYS A 102 5.38 -18.34 -10.78
N PHE A 103 4.81 -18.00 -9.63
CA PHE A 103 3.36 -18.12 -9.37
C PHE A 103 2.64 -16.77 -9.20
N GLY A 104 3.24 -15.69 -9.67
CA GLY A 104 2.69 -14.33 -9.57
C GLY A 104 3.37 -13.48 -8.49
N PRO A 105 3.03 -12.18 -8.42
CA PRO A 105 3.79 -11.22 -7.65
C PRO A 105 3.43 -11.19 -6.15
N PHE A 106 2.38 -11.91 -5.72
CA PHE A 106 1.81 -11.76 -4.39
C PHE A 106 2.21 -12.87 -3.41
N LEU A 107 2.29 -12.51 -2.14
CA LEU A 107 2.40 -13.43 -1.01
C LEU A 107 1.13 -13.33 -0.15
N ALA A 108 0.37 -14.42 -0.08
CA ALA A 108 -0.80 -14.51 0.79
C ALA A 108 -0.43 -15.21 2.09
N ALA A 109 -0.68 -14.57 3.24
CA ALA A 109 -0.48 -15.20 4.54
C ALA A 109 -1.42 -16.40 4.71
N HIS A 110 -0.89 -17.57 5.05
CA HIS A 110 -1.62 -18.82 5.19
C HIS A 110 -0.86 -19.80 6.08
N SER A 111 -1.55 -20.86 6.51
CA SER A 111 -1.00 -21.98 7.28
C SER A 111 -1.60 -23.30 6.81
N TRP A 112 -0.94 -24.42 7.11
CA TRP A 112 -1.38 -25.76 6.75
C TRP A 112 -1.51 -26.62 8.01
N ALA A 113 -2.54 -27.48 8.05
CA ALA A 113 -2.73 -28.51 9.05
C ALA A 113 -3.10 -29.83 8.34
N VAL A 114 -2.73 -30.97 8.94
CA VAL A 114 -3.12 -32.30 8.47
C VAL A 114 -3.97 -32.93 9.57
N GLU A 115 -5.20 -33.29 9.23
CA GLU A 115 -6.15 -33.91 10.16
C GLU A 115 -6.39 -35.36 9.74
N SER A 116 -6.52 -36.27 10.70
CA SER A 116 -6.93 -37.66 10.44
C SER A 116 -8.45 -37.74 10.38
N ASP A 117 -9.00 -38.45 9.40
CA ASP A 117 -10.38 -38.90 9.44
C ASP A 117 -10.52 -39.88 10.62
N ARG A 118 -10.97 -39.40 11.78
CA ARG A 118 -11.31 -40.29 12.89
C ARG A 118 -12.55 -41.09 12.47
N ASN A 119 -12.35 -42.40 12.32
CA ASN A 119 -13.41 -43.40 12.26
C ASN A 119 -14.05 -43.60 13.63
#